data_AF-A0A951YYB6-F1
#
_entry.id   AF-A0A951YYB6-F1
#
_cell.length_a   1.000
_cell.length_b   1.000
_cell.length_c   1.000
_cell.angle_alpha   90.00
_cell.angle_beta   90.00
_cell.angle_gamma   90.00
#
_symmetry.space_group_name_H-M   'P 1'
#
loop_
_entity.id
_entity.type
_entity.pdbx_description
1 polymer ?
#
loop_
_entity_poly.entity_id
_entity_poly.type
_entity_poly.pdbx_seq_one_letter_code
_entity_poly.pdbx_strand_id
1 'polypeptide(L)'
;MTERTGFSGRPQLLTAGVALALSMAAPYASATTVRINFGGAAGNGYAELTLAPDPDASASYKPDFNTTGDLSPWDPEGAQHITGAVGSFNGVAITGIENTAPGAPPEVAPGSWENLPKSFSWLPVGAGLNSYDNLFYADGSPLVCPPVGPTPYEFYGGFLDIFGVLFTLGNGDLVHLWSDGVTTKGAFGPDWPGGLTFGLNVYTPSDGGYNLKSQQFAGAFAAVPEPGIMWLFGAALLGLLASGGVVRFGTASASAVPA
;
A
#
# COMPACT_ATOMS: atom_id res chain seq x y z
N MET A 1 8.07 69.02 -22.77
CA MET A 1 7.55 68.52 -21.48
C MET A 1 6.59 67.38 -21.79
N THR A 2 7.07 66.14 -21.82
CA THR A 2 6.22 64.94 -21.69
C THR A 2 7.11 63.77 -21.28
N GLU A 3 7.11 63.46 -19.99
CA GLU A 3 7.65 62.22 -19.43
C GLU A 3 6.78 61.04 -19.90
N ARG A 4 7.41 59.97 -20.37
CA ARG A 4 6.81 58.63 -20.42
C ARG A 4 7.51 57.77 -19.39
N THR A 5 6.81 57.51 -18.29
CA THR A 5 7.18 56.52 -17.27
C THR A 5 6.97 55.12 -17.84
N GLY A 6 8.06 54.44 -18.15
CA GLY A 6 8.08 53.04 -18.59
C GLY A 6 8.07 52.09 -17.40
N PHE A 7 6.98 51.33 -17.29
CA PHE A 7 6.76 50.08 -16.56
C PHE A 7 7.97 49.48 -15.82
N SER A 8 7.98 49.64 -14.49
CA SER A 8 8.74 48.79 -13.57
C SER A 8 7.78 47.78 -12.95
N GLY A 9 7.84 46.52 -13.37
CA GLY A 9 7.14 45.46 -12.67
C GLY A 9 7.13 44.15 -13.44
N ARG A 10 7.69 43.12 -12.81
CA ARG A 10 7.46 41.67 -13.01
C ARG A 10 8.47 40.85 -13.85
N PRO A 11 9.78 40.89 -13.56
CA PRO A 11 10.64 39.75 -13.88
C PRO A 11 10.47 38.58 -12.89
N GLN A 12 9.97 38.82 -11.66
CA GLN A 12 9.89 37.80 -10.60
C GLN A 12 8.79 36.73 -10.80
N LEU A 13 7.69 37.06 -11.49
CA LEU A 13 6.58 36.13 -11.73
C LEU A 13 6.91 35.08 -12.80
N LEU A 14 7.72 35.42 -13.79
CA LEU A 14 8.14 34.50 -14.85
C LEU A 14 9.15 33.47 -14.35
N THR A 15 10.06 33.86 -13.45
CA THR A 15 11.07 32.94 -12.90
C THR A 15 10.45 31.85 -12.02
N ALA A 16 9.39 32.17 -11.26
CA ALA A 16 8.69 31.20 -10.43
C ALA A 16 7.91 30.16 -11.26
N GLY A 17 7.31 30.56 -12.40
CA GLY A 17 6.57 29.66 -13.27
C GLY A 17 7.46 28.66 -14.01
N VAL A 18 8.66 29.06 -14.43
CA VAL A 18 9.60 28.19 -15.14
C VAL A 18 10.23 27.14 -14.21
N ALA A 19 10.53 27.50 -12.96
CA ALA A 19 11.02 26.55 -11.97
C ALA A 19 9.99 25.44 -11.65
N LEU A 20 8.69 25.80 -11.60
CA LEU A 20 7.60 24.86 -11.36
C LEU A 20 7.36 23.91 -12.54
N ALA A 21 7.50 24.41 -13.78
CA ALA A 21 7.35 23.59 -14.98
C ALA A 21 8.50 22.58 -15.16
N LEU A 22 9.73 22.94 -14.78
CA LEU A 22 10.90 22.07 -14.87
C LEU A 22 10.88 20.91 -13.87
N SER A 23 10.22 21.06 -12.71
CA SER A 23 10.02 19.94 -11.77
C SER A 23 9.01 18.88 -12.25
N MET A 24 8.22 19.17 -13.28
CA MET A 24 7.23 18.21 -13.82
C MET A 24 7.79 17.31 -14.93
N ALA A 25 9.03 17.57 -15.39
CA ALA A 25 9.63 16.92 -16.55
C ALA A 25 10.81 15.99 -16.21
N ALA A 26 10.92 15.52 -14.95
CA ALA A 26 11.91 14.50 -14.63
C ALA A 26 11.49 13.16 -15.29
N PRO A 27 12.37 12.53 -16.09
CA PRO A 27 12.07 11.22 -16.67
C PRO A 27 12.02 10.17 -15.55
N TYR A 28 10.82 9.69 -15.24
CA TYR A 28 10.60 8.57 -14.34
C TYR A 28 10.93 7.26 -15.06
N ALA A 29 12.15 6.77 -14.90
CA ALA A 29 12.40 5.34 -14.98
C ALA A 29 12.20 4.80 -13.56
N SER A 30 11.01 4.31 -13.21
CA SER A 30 10.74 3.88 -11.84
C SER A 30 10.18 2.47 -11.82
N ALA A 31 10.95 1.53 -11.27
CA ALA A 31 10.33 0.65 -10.29
C ALA A 31 9.71 1.58 -9.23
N THR A 32 8.40 1.52 -9.06
CA THR A 32 7.71 2.40 -8.12
C THR A 32 8.04 1.90 -6.73
N THR A 33 8.83 2.66 -5.98
CA THR A 33 9.07 2.35 -4.58
C THR A 33 7.86 2.81 -3.77
N VAL A 34 7.19 1.87 -3.10
CA VAL A 34 6.08 2.17 -2.18
C VAL A 34 6.54 1.90 -0.77
N ARG A 35 6.55 2.92 0.09
CA ARG A 35 6.79 2.71 1.51
C ARG A 35 5.51 2.27 2.21
N ILE A 36 5.57 1.16 2.93
CA ILE A 36 4.57 0.77 3.91
C ILE A 36 5.14 0.99 5.31
N ASN A 37 4.34 1.53 6.22
CA ASN A 37 4.60 1.51 7.65
C ASN A 37 3.59 0.56 8.27
N PHE A 38 4.04 -0.34 9.12
CA PHE A 38 3.18 -1.38 9.68
C PHE A 38 3.57 -1.74 11.10
N GLY A 39 2.63 -2.28 11.84
CA GLY A 39 2.90 -2.77 13.19
C GLY A 39 1.69 -3.30 13.93
N GLY A 40 1.97 -3.80 15.12
CA GLY A 40 1.02 -4.46 16.00
C GLY A 40 1.73 -5.01 17.25
N ALA A 41 1.06 -5.88 17.98
CA ALA A 41 1.56 -6.59 19.15
C ALA A 41 2.83 -7.43 18.84
N ALA A 42 2.95 -7.95 17.61
CA ALA A 42 4.13 -8.72 17.18
C ALA A 42 5.37 -7.84 16.88
N GLY A 43 5.19 -6.53 16.73
CA GLY A 43 6.28 -5.58 16.44
C GLY A 43 5.87 -4.46 15.50
N ASN A 44 6.81 -3.61 15.14
CA ASN A 44 6.58 -2.52 14.19
C ASN A 44 7.79 -2.28 13.29
N GLY A 45 7.52 -1.67 12.14
CA GLY A 45 8.53 -1.42 11.14
C GLY A 45 8.02 -0.64 9.94
N TYR A 46 8.89 -0.56 8.95
CA TYR A 46 8.55 -0.07 7.63
C TYR A 46 9.30 -0.88 6.57
N ALA A 47 8.72 -0.97 5.38
CA ALA A 47 9.34 -1.57 4.21
C ALA A 47 9.14 -0.66 3.00
N GLU A 48 10.17 -0.48 2.21
CA GLU A 48 10.14 0.13 0.89
C GLU A 48 10.07 -0.99 -0.13
N LEU A 49 8.88 -1.16 -0.71
CA LEU A 49 8.56 -2.19 -1.66
C LEU A 49 9.03 -1.78 -3.05
N THR A 50 9.67 -2.69 -3.76
CA THR A 50 9.96 -2.54 -5.19
C THR A 50 8.87 -3.21 -5.99
N LEU A 51 8.05 -2.43 -6.67
CA LEU A 51 6.92 -2.94 -7.44
C LEU A 51 7.25 -3.06 -8.93
N ALA A 52 6.76 -4.14 -9.55
CA ALA A 52 6.77 -4.35 -10.98
C ALA A 52 5.36 -4.73 -11.47
N PRO A 53 5.00 -4.46 -12.74
CA PRO A 53 3.79 -5.03 -13.32
C PRO A 53 3.78 -6.55 -13.17
N ASP A 54 2.64 -7.08 -12.77
CA ASP A 54 2.44 -8.51 -12.68
C ASP A 54 2.23 -9.10 -14.09
N PRO A 55 3.10 -10.03 -14.54
CA PRO A 55 2.96 -10.64 -15.87
C PRO A 55 1.76 -11.59 -15.98
N ASP A 56 1.24 -12.06 -14.84
CA ASP A 56 0.15 -13.01 -14.74
C ASP A 56 -1.18 -12.34 -14.33
N ALA A 57 -1.17 -11.04 -14.00
CA ALA A 57 -2.38 -10.25 -13.76
C ALA A 57 -3.28 -10.17 -14.99
N SER A 58 -4.56 -10.50 -14.82
CA SER A 58 -5.52 -10.55 -15.93
C SER A 58 -6.95 -10.29 -15.51
N ALA A 59 -7.72 -9.60 -16.35
CA ALA A 59 -9.18 -9.51 -16.26
C ALA A 59 -9.88 -10.89 -16.38
N SER A 60 -9.14 -11.91 -16.83
CA SER A 60 -9.61 -13.29 -16.89
C SER A 60 -9.52 -14.02 -15.55
N TYR A 61 -8.90 -13.41 -14.53
CA TYR A 61 -9.01 -13.90 -13.17
C TYR A 61 -10.47 -13.94 -12.77
N LYS A 62 -10.95 -15.14 -12.45
CA LYS A 62 -12.28 -15.36 -11.90
C LYS A 62 -12.07 -16.09 -10.59
N PRO A 63 -12.48 -15.49 -9.45
CA PRO A 63 -12.51 -16.18 -8.17
C PRO A 63 -13.66 -17.20 -8.22
N ASP A 64 -13.47 -18.27 -8.98
CA ASP A 64 -14.42 -19.37 -9.06
C ASP A 64 -14.05 -20.40 -8.00
N PHE A 65 -14.67 -20.23 -6.84
CA PHE A 65 -14.60 -21.13 -5.68
C PHE A 65 -15.42 -22.43 -5.88
N ASN A 66 -15.78 -22.63 -7.15
CA ASN A 66 -16.58 -23.60 -7.84
C ASN A 66 -16.37 -25.08 -7.59
N THR A 67 -15.25 -25.64 -8.09
CA THR A 67 -14.88 -27.09 -8.01
C THR A 67 -13.76 -27.56 -8.98
N THR A 68 -12.95 -26.70 -9.59
CA THR A 68 -11.84 -27.19 -10.44
C THR A 68 -10.52 -26.91 -9.74
N GLY A 69 -9.90 -27.96 -9.19
CA GLY A 69 -8.75 -27.89 -8.30
C GLY A 69 -7.41 -27.49 -8.94
N ASP A 70 -7.47 -26.77 -10.06
CA ASP A 70 -6.30 -26.18 -10.68
C ASP A 70 -6.06 -24.80 -10.07
N LEU A 71 -4.80 -24.41 -9.90
CA LEU A 71 -4.46 -23.03 -9.60
C LEU A 71 -5.01 -22.13 -10.71
N SER A 72 -5.43 -20.92 -10.32
CA SER A 72 -5.80 -19.90 -11.28
C SER A 72 -4.57 -19.64 -12.12
N PRO A 73 -4.67 -19.73 -13.45
CA PRO A 73 -3.54 -19.43 -14.32
C PRO A 73 -3.21 -17.93 -14.35
N TRP A 74 -4.02 -17.12 -13.66
CA TRP A 74 -3.94 -15.67 -13.62
C TRP A 74 -3.97 -15.16 -12.19
N ASP A 75 -3.28 -14.04 -11.98
CA ASP A 75 -3.45 -13.19 -10.81
C ASP A 75 -4.53 -12.13 -11.08
N PRO A 76 -5.11 -11.51 -10.05
CA PRO A 76 -6.15 -10.52 -10.24
C PRO A 76 -5.69 -9.30 -11.06
N GLU A 77 -6.58 -8.77 -11.90
CA GLU A 77 -6.29 -7.57 -12.68
C GLU A 77 -5.85 -6.40 -11.77
N GLY A 78 -4.81 -5.68 -12.20
CA GLY A 78 -4.27 -4.55 -11.44
C GLY A 78 -3.33 -4.93 -10.30
N ALA A 79 -3.11 -6.22 -10.05
CA ALA A 79 -2.06 -6.68 -9.15
C ALA A 79 -0.68 -6.24 -9.65
N GLN A 80 0.22 -5.96 -8.71
CA GLN A 80 1.62 -5.65 -8.95
C GLN A 80 2.47 -6.62 -8.15
N HIS A 81 3.52 -7.19 -8.76
CA HIS A 81 4.47 -8.00 -8.01
C HIS A 81 5.31 -7.12 -7.10
N ILE A 82 5.39 -7.51 -5.84
CA ILE A 82 6.46 -7.08 -4.96
C ILE A 82 7.67 -7.93 -5.33
N THR A 83 8.71 -7.30 -5.87
CA THR A 83 9.93 -7.96 -6.38
C THR A 83 11.12 -7.81 -5.44
N GLY A 84 10.96 -6.99 -4.41
CA GLY A 84 11.98 -6.75 -3.39
C GLY A 84 11.47 -5.81 -2.31
N ALA A 85 12.14 -5.82 -1.17
CA ALA A 85 11.83 -4.93 -0.06
C ALA A 85 13.12 -4.58 0.69
N VAL A 86 13.22 -3.34 1.15
CA VAL A 86 14.25 -2.90 2.10
C VAL A 86 13.60 -2.12 3.24
N GLY A 87 14.14 -2.17 4.45
CA GLY A 87 13.53 -1.45 5.57
C GLY A 87 14.01 -1.95 6.92
N SER A 88 13.14 -1.87 7.93
CA SER A 88 13.46 -2.32 9.28
C SER A 88 12.21 -2.77 10.02
N PHE A 89 12.32 -3.85 10.78
CA PHE A 89 11.31 -4.36 11.70
C PHE A 89 11.94 -4.59 13.08
N ASN A 90 11.40 -3.96 14.13
CA ASN A 90 11.95 -3.99 15.50
C ASN A 90 13.47 -3.70 15.57
N GLY A 91 13.97 -2.85 14.68
CA GLY A 91 15.40 -2.49 14.57
C GLY A 91 16.28 -3.49 13.81
N VAL A 92 15.71 -4.59 13.30
CA VAL A 92 16.40 -5.54 12.40
C VAL A 92 16.11 -5.17 10.96
N ALA A 93 17.13 -5.15 10.11
CA ALA A 93 16.98 -4.81 8.70
C ALA A 93 16.08 -5.81 7.96
N ILE A 94 15.14 -5.30 7.16
CA ILE A 94 14.48 -6.08 6.10
C ILE A 94 15.44 -6.07 4.91
N THR A 95 15.84 -7.27 4.46
CA THR A 95 16.83 -7.46 3.40
C THR A 95 16.24 -7.89 2.07
N GLY A 96 14.95 -8.25 2.05
CA GLY A 96 14.26 -8.71 0.87
C GLY A 96 12.87 -9.27 1.20
N ILE A 97 12.38 -10.08 0.27
CA ILE A 97 11.18 -10.90 0.42
C ILE A 97 11.56 -12.36 0.14
N GLU A 98 10.78 -13.29 0.67
CA GLU A 98 10.82 -14.67 0.21
C GLU A 98 10.22 -14.74 -1.20
N ASN A 99 10.92 -15.41 -2.11
CA ASN A 99 10.46 -15.50 -3.50
C ASN A 99 9.24 -16.40 -3.60
N THR A 100 8.31 -16.02 -4.48
CA THR A 100 7.23 -16.93 -4.84
C THR A 100 7.77 -18.09 -5.69
N ALA A 101 7.35 -19.29 -5.36
CA ALA A 101 7.52 -20.52 -6.11
C ALA A 101 6.16 -21.22 -6.20
N PRO A 102 5.33 -20.85 -7.21
CA PRO A 102 4.01 -21.43 -7.41
C PRO A 102 4.04 -22.95 -7.42
N GLY A 103 3.24 -23.53 -6.53
CA GLY A 103 3.13 -24.96 -6.35
C GLY A 103 1.68 -25.33 -6.06
N ALA A 104 1.32 -26.59 -6.30
CA ALA A 104 -0.02 -27.07 -6.01
C ALA A 104 -0.40 -26.70 -4.55
N PRO A 105 -1.59 -26.11 -4.34
CA PRO A 105 -2.04 -25.78 -2.99
C PRO A 105 -2.12 -27.08 -2.18
N PRO A 106 -1.97 -27.06 -0.85
CA PRO A 106 -2.28 -28.23 -0.03
C PRO A 106 -3.78 -28.56 -0.13
N GLU A 107 -4.12 -29.83 0.02
CA GLU A 107 -5.52 -30.26 0.06
C GLU A 107 -6.23 -29.63 1.27
N VAL A 108 -7.31 -28.89 1.02
CA VAL A 108 -8.14 -28.29 2.09
C VAL A 108 -9.09 -29.33 2.70
N ALA A 109 -9.40 -30.36 1.93
CA ALA A 109 -10.05 -31.60 2.33
C ALA A 109 -9.65 -32.69 1.31
N PRO A 110 -9.83 -33.99 1.63
CA PRO A 110 -9.47 -35.07 0.72
C PRO A 110 -10.09 -34.87 -0.68
N GLY A 111 -9.23 -34.62 -1.67
CA GLY A 111 -9.63 -34.39 -3.06
C GLY A 111 -10.24 -33.01 -3.36
N SER A 112 -10.16 -32.03 -2.45
CA SER A 112 -10.53 -30.64 -2.73
C SER A 112 -9.30 -29.73 -2.69
N TRP A 113 -9.17 -28.91 -3.72
CA TRP A 113 -8.11 -27.91 -3.85
C TRP A 113 -8.74 -26.54 -4.02
N GLU A 114 -8.08 -25.51 -3.51
CA GLU A 114 -8.48 -24.12 -3.74
C GLU A 114 -7.93 -23.63 -5.08
N ASN A 115 -8.76 -22.92 -5.83
CA ASN A 115 -8.35 -22.24 -7.05
C ASN A 115 -7.72 -20.88 -6.64
N LEU A 116 -6.43 -20.90 -6.33
CA LEU A 116 -5.68 -19.73 -5.85
C LEU A 116 -4.97 -19.00 -7.01
N PRO A 117 -4.70 -17.70 -6.89
CA PRO A 117 -3.85 -16.96 -7.83
C PRO A 117 -2.52 -17.65 -8.12
N LYS A 118 -1.93 -17.36 -9.27
CA LYS A 118 -0.72 -18.03 -9.73
C LYS A 118 0.49 -17.67 -8.88
N SER A 119 0.57 -16.45 -8.37
CA SER A 119 1.72 -15.97 -7.58
C SER A 119 1.88 -16.60 -6.20
N PHE A 120 0.98 -17.50 -5.82
CA PHE A 120 0.94 -18.10 -4.50
C PHE A 120 2.12 -18.99 -4.13
N SER A 121 2.47 -19.08 -2.85
CA SER A 121 3.57 -19.89 -2.32
C SER A 121 3.36 -20.32 -0.88
N TRP A 122 4.19 -21.25 -0.42
CA TRP A 122 4.04 -21.92 0.86
C TRP A 122 5.34 -21.91 1.67
N LEU A 123 5.22 -21.60 2.96
CA LEU A 123 6.25 -21.63 3.97
C LEU A 123 5.97 -22.78 4.96
N PRO A 124 6.83 -23.80 5.04
CA PRO A 124 6.77 -24.81 6.09
C PRO A 124 7.05 -24.18 7.46
N VAL A 125 6.05 -24.27 8.33
CA VAL A 125 6.13 -23.81 9.72
C VAL A 125 5.87 -24.97 10.67
N GLY A 126 6.42 -24.95 11.90
CA GLY A 126 6.22 -26.04 12.87
C GLY A 126 4.74 -26.32 13.20
N ALA A 127 3.84 -25.37 12.93
CA ALA A 127 2.40 -25.50 13.07
C ALA A 127 1.65 -25.91 11.79
N GLY A 128 2.34 -26.16 10.67
CA GLY A 128 1.74 -26.53 9.37
C GLY A 128 2.36 -25.81 8.17
N LEU A 129 1.54 -25.35 7.24
CA LEU A 129 1.94 -24.53 6.10
C LEU A 129 1.34 -23.14 6.26
N ASN A 130 2.14 -22.12 5.99
CA ASN A 130 1.69 -20.75 5.89
C ASN A 130 1.86 -20.26 4.45
N SER A 131 0.95 -19.41 4.00
CA SER A 131 0.87 -18.98 2.61
C SER A 131 1.17 -17.51 2.41
N TYR A 132 1.69 -17.17 1.23
CA TYR A 132 1.95 -15.80 0.78
C TYR A 132 1.96 -15.74 -0.75
N ASP A 133 1.77 -14.55 -1.33
CA ASP A 133 1.79 -14.37 -2.80
C ASP A 133 2.60 -13.15 -3.26
N ASN A 134 2.99 -12.27 -2.34
CA ASN A 134 3.77 -11.06 -2.62
C ASN A 134 3.12 -10.13 -3.66
N LEU A 135 1.79 -10.04 -3.69
CA LEU A 135 1.07 -9.11 -4.54
C LEU A 135 0.72 -7.81 -3.81
N PHE A 136 0.79 -6.69 -4.55
CA PHE A 136 0.36 -5.37 -4.10
C PHE A 136 -0.83 -4.88 -4.95
N TYR A 137 -1.86 -4.39 -4.28
CA TYR A 137 -3.11 -3.95 -4.90
C TYR A 137 -3.35 -2.46 -4.65
N ALA A 138 -2.94 -1.60 -5.59
CA ALA A 138 -3.04 -0.15 -5.44
C ALA A 138 -4.48 0.34 -5.20
N ASP A 139 -5.46 -0.32 -5.82
CA ASP A 139 -6.88 0.02 -5.75
C ASP A 139 -7.66 -0.82 -4.73
N GLY A 140 -6.97 -1.64 -3.93
CA GLY A 140 -7.56 -2.55 -2.95
C GLY A 140 -7.59 -4.01 -3.44
N SER A 141 -7.26 -4.94 -2.55
CA SER A 141 -7.23 -6.36 -2.87
C SER A 141 -8.64 -6.91 -3.12
N PRO A 142 -8.81 -7.79 -4.12
CA PRO A 142 -10.06 -8.49 -4.33
C PRO A 142 -10.21 -9.65 -3.34
N LEU A 143 -11.37 -10.29 -3.35
CA LEU A 143 -11.55 -11.55 -2.65
C LEU A 143 -10.76 -12.66 -3.37
N VAL A 144 -9.69 -13.14 -2.72
CA VAL A 144 -8.77 -14.15 -3.26
C VAL A 144 -8.85 -15.49 -2.54
N CYS A 145 -9.40 -15.51 -1.33
CA CYS A 145 -9.61 -16.72 -0.54
C CYS A 145 -11.08 -17.17 -0.62
N PRO A 146 -11.36 -18.48 -0.77
CA PRO A 146 -12.73 -18.97 -0.92
C PRO A 146 -13.58 -18.73 0.34
N PRO A 147 -14.78 -18.15 0.23
CA PRO A 147 -15.77 -18.15 1.29
C PRO A 147 -16.50 -19.51 1.32
N VAL A 148 -15.75 -20.61 1.43
CA VAL A 148 -16.30 -21.97 1.37
C VAL A 148 -16.04 -22.67 2.70
N GLY A 149 -17.08 -23.27 3.27
CA GLY A 149 -17.02 -23.96 4.56
C GLY A 149 -18.02 -23.40 5.57
N PRO A 150 -18.01 -23.92 6.82
CA PRO A 150 -18.97 -23.52 7.85
C PRO A 150 -18.74 -22.09 8.38
N THR A 151 -17.55 -21.53 8.16
CA THR A 151 -17.15 -20.16 8.54
C THR A 151 -16.38 -19.51 7.39
N PRO A 152 -17.09 -19.06 6.33
CA PRO A 152 -16.46 -18.49 5.16
C PRO A 152 -15.71 -17.19 5.49
N TYR A 153 -14.52 -16.99 4.90
CA TYR A 153 -13.80 -15.73 4.99
C TYR A 153 -14.26 -14.81 3.86
N GLU A 154 -15.02 -13.77 4.19
CA GLU A 154 -15.70 -12.92 3.19
C GLU A 154 -15.05 -11.53 3.04
N PHE A 155 -13.96 -11.27 3.77
CA PHE A 155 -13.33 -9.95 3.82
C PHE A 155 -12.26 -9.81 2.74
N TYR A 156 -12.18 -8.60 2.17
CA TYR A 156 -11.23 -8.20 1.15
C TYR A 156 -10.94 -6.70 1.24
N GLY A 157 -9.97 -6.21 0.47
CA GLY A 157 -9.52 -4.82 0.48
C GLY A 157 -8.23 -4.62 1.26
N GLY A 158 -7.72 -3.39 1.26
CA GLY A 158 -6.34 -3.10 1.67
C GLY A 158 -5.37 -3.29 0.51
N PHE A 159 -4.13 -2.82 0.66
CA PHE A 159 -3.14 -2.87 -0.42
C PHE A 159 -2.38 -4.20 -0.50
N LEU A 160 -2.69 -5.13 0.40
CA LEU A 160 -2.31 -6.54 0.37
C LEU A 160 -3.63 -7.35 0.46
N ASP A 161 -3.59 -8.62 0.13
CA ASP A 161 -4.69 -9.54 0.44
C ASP A 161 -4.39 -10.35 1.71
N ILE A 162 -5.22 -11.37 1.96
CA ILE A 162 -5.14 -12.28 3.11
C ILE A 162 -3.90 -13.18 3.13
N PHE A 163 -3.18 -13.26 2.01
CA PHE A 163 -1.94 -14.02 1.88
C PHE A 163 -0.73 -13.10 1.92
N GLY A 164 -0.83 -11.90 1.34
CA GLY A 164 0.12 -10.82 1.58
C GLY A 164 1.57 -11.15 1.25
N VAL A 165 2.48 -10.55 2.01
CA VAL A 165 3.92 -10.50 1.69
C VAL A 165 4.77 -11.06 2.82
N LEU A 166 5.79 -11.83 2.46
CA LEU A 166 6.73 -12.45 3.39
C LEU A 166 8.11 -11.79 3.28
N PHE A 167 8.47 -10.98 4.26
CA PHE A 167 9.76 -10.27 4.34
C PHE A 167 10.85 -11.13 4.96
N THR A 168 12.06 -11.04 4.42
CA THR A 168 13.26 -11.65 5.00
C THR A 168 14.01 -10.64 5.86
N LEU A 169 14.33 -11.00 7.10
CA LEU A 169 15.11 -10.17 8.01
C LEU A 169 16.59 -10.55 8.01
N GLY A 170 17.47 -9.58 8.27
CA GLY A 170 18.93 -9.78 8.28
C GLY A 170 19.45 -10.70 9.40
N ASN A 171 18.61 -11.07 10.38
CA ASN A 171 18.92 -12.08 11.40
C ASN A 171 18.40 -13.49 11.04
N GLY A 172 17.79 -13.67 9.87
CA GLY A 172 17.20 -14.92 9.40
C GLY A 172 15.74 -15.13 9.79
N ASP A 173 15.15 -14.29 10.66
CA ASP A 173 13.71 -14.31 10.93
C ASP A 173 12.93 -13.87 9.66
N LEU A 174 11.65 -14.25 9.59
CA LEU A 174 10.73 -13.76 8.56
C LEU A 174 9.59 -12.97 9.19
N VAL A 175 9.06 -12.00 8.45
CA VAL A 175 7.89 -11.22 8.85
C VAL A 175 6.84 -11.32 7.77
N HIS A 176 5.68 -11.86 8.12
CA HIS A 176 4.55 -11.99 7.21
C HIS A 176 3.51 -10.94 7.55
N LEU A 177 3.22 -10.08 6.58
CA LEU A 177 2.23 -9.03 6.69
C LEU A 177 1.15 -9.28 5.65
N TRP A 178 -0.11 -9.27 6.05
CA TRP A 178 -1.27 -9.46 5.17
C TRP A 178 -2.42 -8.55 5.57
N SER A 179 -3.38 -8.34 4.67
CA SER A 179 -4.62 -7.65 4.99
C SER A 179 -5.72 -8.66 5.32
N ASP A 180 -6.40 -8.43 6.44
CA ASP A 180 -7.62 -9.14 6.78
C ASP A 180 -8.86 -8.55 6.07
N GLY A 181 -8.66 -7.55 5.20
CA GLY A 181 -9.70 -6.84 4.50
C GLY A 181 -10.53 -5.89 5.36
N VAL A 182 -11.59 -5.35 4.75
CA VAL A 182 -12.57 -4.49 5.42
C VAL A 182 -13.61 -5.36 6.10
N THR A 183 -13.61 -5.32 7.42
CA THR A 183 -14.44 -6.19 8.27
C THR A 183 -15.66 -5.46 8.79
N THR A 184 -16.73 -6.20 9.07
CA THR A 184 -17.93 -5.66 9.71
C THR A 184 -17.79 -5.63 11.22
N LYS A 185 -18.57 -4.80 11.91
CA LYS A 185 -18.64 -4.82 13.37
C LYS A 185 -19.06 -6.21 13.84
N GLY A 186 -18.34 -6.77 14.82
CA GLY A 186 -18.63 -8.10 15.33
C GLY A 186 -17.91 -9.25 14.62
N ALA A 187 -17.23 -8.99 13.48
CA ALA A 187 -16.61 -10.02 12.64
C ALA A 187 -15.65 -10.95 13.40
N PHE A 188 -14.87 -10.40 14.33
CA PHE A 188 -13.89 -11.16 15.14
C PHE A 188 -14.25 -11.18 16.64
N GLY A 189 -15.54 -11.09 16.95
CA GLY A 189 -16.07 -11.08 18.32
C GLY A 189 -16.89 -9.84 18.63
N PRO A 190 -17.68 -9.85 19.73
CA PRO A 190 -18.72 -8.85 19.99
C PRO A 190 -18.22 -7.41 20.08
N ASP A 191 -16.96 -7.21 20.48
CA ASP A 191 -16.35 -5.90 20.68
C ASP A 191 -15.56 -5.41 19.45
N TRP A 192 -15.50 -6.19 18.37
CA TRP A 192 -14.76 -5.82 17.17
C TRP A 192 -15.44 -4.63 16.47
N PRO A 193 -14.75 -3.49 16.26
CA PRO A 193 -15.38 -2.28 15.74
C PRO A 193 -15.71 -2.35 14.24
N GLY A 194 -15.08 -3.26 13.49
CA GLY A 194 -15.08 -3.26 12.03
C GLY A 194 -14.03 -2.33 11.43
N GLY A 195 -13.94 -2.31 10.10
CA GLY A 195 -12.98 -1.51 9.33
C GLY A 195 -11.86 -2.35 8.73
N LEU A 196 -10.98 -1.67 7.99
CA LEU A 196 -9.78 -2.29 7.42
C LEU A 196 -8.83 -2.73 8.52
N THR A 197 -8.38 -3.97 8.47
CA THR A 197 -7.36 -4.46 9.39
C THR A 197 -6.35 -5.36 8.71
N PHE A 198 -5.26 -5.61 9.42
CA PHE A 198 -4.13 -6.38 8.95
C PHE A 198 -3.75 -7.39 10.03
N GLY A 199 -3.04 -8.42 9.61
CA GLY A 199 -2.38 -9.34 10.49
C GLY A 199 -0.88 -9.38 10.25
N LEU A 200 -0.18 -9.89 11.24
CA LEU A 200 1.27 -9.89 11.29
C LEU A 200 1.78 -11.14 12.01
N ASN A 201 2.63 -11.92 11.34
CA ASN A 201 3.36 -13.02 11.94
C ASN A 201 4.87 -12.74 11.89
N VAL A 202 5.56 -13.26 12.90
CA VAL A 202 7.02 -13.32 12.91
C VAL A 202 7.40 -14.78 13.04
N TYR A 203 8.24 -15.23 12.12
CA TYR A 203 8.78 -16.57 12.08
C TYR A 203 10.27 -16.56 12.40
N THR A 204 10.75 -17.62 13.01
CA THR A 204 12.18 -17.80 13.31
C THR A 204 12.66 -19.13 12.75
N PRO A 205 13.91 -19.22 12.23
CA PRO A 205 14.42 -20.46 11.66
C PRO A 205 14.34 -21.64 12.64
N SER A 206 14.02 -22.82 12.12
CA SER A 206 14.01 -24.08 12.87
C SER A 206 14.46 -25.25 12.01
N ASP A 207 14.69 -26.42 12.63
CA ASP A 207 15.04 -27.63 11.90
C ASP A 207 13.92 -28.00 10.91
N GLY A 208 14.23 -27.93 9.61
CA GLY A 208 13.31 -28.26 8.52
C GLY A 208 12.33 -27.14 8.10
N GLY A 209 12.49 -25.90 8.57
CA GLY A 209 11.65 -24.78 8.15
C GLY A 209 11.69 -23.62 9.14
N TYR A 210 10.52 -23.19 9.60
CA TYR A 210 10.36 -22.07 10.52
C TYR A 210 9.43 -22.40 11.70
N ASN A 211 9.59 -21.70 12.81
CA ASN A 211 8.63 -21.72 13.92
C ASN A 211 7.95 -20.36 14.04
N LEU A 212 6.66 -20.38 14.38
CA LEU A 212 5.91 -19.17 14.70
C LEU A 212 6.41 -18.61 16.05
N LYS A 213 6.99 -17.42 16.01
CA LYS A 213 7.54 -16.72 17.19
C LYS A 213 6.51 -15.80 17.82
N SER A 214 5.74 -15.11 17.00
CA SER A 214 4.63 -14.25 17.43
C SER A 214 3.62 -14.10 16.31
N GLN A 215 2.35 -13.95 16.68
CA GLN A 215 1.24 -13.75 15.76
C GLN A 215 0.32 -12.67 16.30
N GLN A 216 -0.19 -11.86 15.39
CA GLN A 216 -1.39 -11.07 15.59
C GLN A 216 -2.28 -11.25 14.37
N PHE A 217 -3.40 -11.95 14.57
CA PHE A 217 -4.49 -11.97 13.61
C PHE A 217 -5.49 -10.88 13.99
N ALA A 218 -5.88 -10.05 13.03
CA ALA A 218 -6.71 -8.87 13.23
C ALA A 218 -6.17 -7.85 14.26
N GLY A 219 -6.23 -6.57 13.89
CA GLY A 219 -5.84 -5.45 14.73
C GLY A 219 -4.38 -5.02 14.58
N ALA A 220 -3.61 -5.63 13.67
CA ALA A 220 -2.40 -4.96 13.20
C ALA A 220 -2.80 -3.80 12.28
N PHE A 221 -1.88 -2.88 12.06
CA PHE A 221 -2.06 -1.76 11.14
C PHE A 221 -0.98 -1.80 10.07
N ALA A 222 -1.35 -1.35 8.87
CA ALA A 222 -0.42 -1.07 7.81
C ALA A 222 -0.93 0.13 7.00
N ALA A 223 -0.02 1.01 6.58
CA ALA A 223 -0.36 2.23 5.87
C ALA A 223 0.70 2.57 4.84
N VAL A 224 0.25 2.90 3.63
CA VAL A 224 1.06 3.54 2.60
C VAL A 224 0.90 5.06 2.77
N PRO A 225 1.95 5.82 3.13
CA PRO A 225 1.88 7.26 3.13
C PRO A 225 1.55 7.77 1.72
N GLU A 226 0.52 8.59 1.59
CA GLU A 226 0.13 9.12 0.28
C GLU A 226 1.28 9.92 -0.35
N PRO A 227 1.72 9.57 -1.57
CA PRO A 227 2.72 10.33 -2.27
C PRO A 227 2.08 11.63 -2.80
N GLY A 228 2.32 12.75 -2.10
CA GLY A 228 2.22 14.08 -2.72
C GLY A 228 1.19 15.08 -2.17
N ILE A 229 0.29 14.72 -1.25
CA ILE A 229 -0.61 15.72 -0.66
C ILE A 229 0.14 16.82 0.09
N MET A 230 1.33 16.55 0.64
CA MET A 230 2.14 17.58 1.31
C MET A 230 2.66 18.65 0.36
N TRP A 231 2.97 18.31 -0.90
CA TRP A 231 3.35 19.30 -1.92
C TRP A 231 2.14 20.07 -2.43
N LEU A 232 0.99 19.41 -2.60
CA LEU A 232 -0.27 20.08 -2.96
C LEU A 232 -0.75 21.01 -1.84
N PHE A 233 -0.63 20.59 -0.58
CA PHE A 233 -0.89 21.39 0.60
C PHE A 233 0.10 22.57 0.69
N GLY A 234 1.39 22.32 0.47
CA GLY A 234 2.41 23.36 0.41
C GLY A 234 2.16 24.38 -0.70
N ALA A 235 1.81 23.92 -1.90
CA ALA A 235 1.44 24.76 -3.03
C ALA A 235 0.16 25.58 -2.75
N ALA A 236 -0.86 24.97 -2.14
CA ALA A 236 -2.07 25.66 -1.74
C ALA A 236 -1.81 26.74 -0.67
N LEU A 237 -0.96 26.45 0.32
CA LEU A 237 -0.57 27.39 1.36
C LEU A 237 0.24 28.57 0.79
N LEU A 238 1.19 28.30 -0.10
CA LEU A 238 1.96 29.33 -0.80
C LEU A 238 1.05 30.20 -1.69
N GLY A 239 0.07 29.59 -2.38
CA GLY A 239 -0.94 30.31 -3.15
C GLY A 239 -1.80 31.24 -2.27
N LEU A 240 -2.21 30.77 -1.09
CA LEU A 240 -2.99 31.57 -0.14
C LEU A 240 -2.19 32.76 0.39
N LEU A 241 -0.93 32.55 0.79
CA LEU A 241 -0.05 33.61 1.28
C LEU A 241 0.27 34.65 0.19
N ALA A 242 0.43 34.22 -1.06
CA ALA A 242 0.62 35.13 -2.19
C ALA A 242 -0.64 35.94 -2.53
N SER A 243 -1.83 35.42 -2.22
CA SER A 243 -3.12 36.09 -2.47
C SER A 243 -3.56 37.06 -1.35
N GLY A 244 -2.96 36.98 -0.16
CA GLY A 244 -3.30 37.80 1.02
C GLY A 244 -2.87 39.28 0.99
N GLY A 245 -2.34 39.77 -0.13
CA GLY A 245 -1.87 41.16 -0.25
C GLY A 245 -2.94 42.10 -0.83
N VAL A 246 -3.41 43.02 0.01
CA VAL A 246 -4.20 44.24 -0.26
C VAL A 246 -5.73 44.11 -0.06
N VAL A 247 -6.16 44.14 1.20
CA VAL A 247 -7.45 44.79 1.57
C VAL A 247 -7.15 46.27 1.75
N ARG A 248 -7.37 47.08 0.72
CA ARG A 248 -7.32 48.55 0.82
C ARG A 248 -8.60 49.02 1.52
N PHE A 249 -8.49 49.43 2.78
CA PHE A 249 -9.51 50.26 3.42
C PHE A 249 -9.52 51.63 2.74
N GLY A 250 -10.55 51.89 1.93
CA GLY A 250 -10.76 53.18 1.30
C GLY A 250 -11.22 54.21 2.34
N THR A 251 -10.37 55.16 2.67
CA THR A 251 -10.76 56.41 3.32
C THR A 251 -11.51 57.28 2.31
N ALA A 252 -12.80 57.52 2.54
CA ALA A 252 -13.58 58.47 1.76
C ALA A 252 -13.16 59.90 2.10
N SER A 253 -12.50 60.60 1.18
CA SER A 253 -12.28 62.05 1.29
C SER A 253 -13.44 62.81 0.63
N ALA A 254 -14.10 63.66 1.41
CA ALA A 254 -15.12 64.60 0.94
C ALA A 254 -14.53 65.58 -0.09
N SER A 255 -15.23 65.77 -1.21
CA SER A 255 -14.92 66.82 -2.20
C SER A 255 -15.81 68.03 -1.95
N ALA A 256 -15.17 69.16 -1.67
CA ALA A 256 -15.78 70.47 -1.65
C ALA A 256 -16.25 70.89 -3.05
N VAL A 257 -17.36 71.63 -3.09
CA VAL A 257 -17.92 72.29 -4.28
C VAL A 257 -17.42 73.74 -4.29
N PRO A 258 -16.82 74.25 -5.38
CA PRO A 258 -16.60 75.69 -5.52
C PRO A 258 -17.59 76.34 -6.50
N ALA A 259 -18.01 77.54 -6.09
CA ALA A 259 -18.69 78.64 -6.80
C ALA A 259 -20.11 78.39 -7.33
#